data_AF-A0A1X1T831-F1
#
_entry.id   AF-A0A1X1T831-F1
#
_cell.length_a   1.000
_cell.length_b   1.000
_cell.length_c   1.000
_cell.angle_alpha   90.00
_cell.angle_beta   90.00
_cell.angle_gamma   90.00
#
_symmetry.space_group_name_H-M   'P 1'
#
loop_
_entity.id
_entity.type
_entity.pdbx_description
1 polymer ?
#
loop_
_entity_poly.entity_id
_entity_poly.type
_entity_poly.pdbx_seq_one_letter_code
_entity_poly.pdbx_strand_id
1 'polypeptide(L)' 'MRSRPDVVECPDCGGSARRAMAAPRLGGAAGAAMALQDATRATADRPSVVAAPPAAARRRRISANPLHRKLPRP' A
#
# COMPACT_ATOMS: atom_id res chain seq x y z
N MET A 1 25.84 20.71 -3.92
CA MET A 1 25.11 19.72 -4.75
C MET A 1 26.12 19.05 -5.68
N ARG A 2 26.08 17.71 -5.82
CA ARG A 2 26.89 17.00 -6.84
C ARG A 2 26.11 16.98 -8.16
N SER A 3 26.72 17.46 -9.23
CA SER A 3 26.20 17.27 -10.59
C SER A 3 26.26 15.78 -10.96
N ARG A 4 25.23 15.29 -11.66
CA ARG A 4 25.21 13.95 -12.25
C ARG A 4 24.82 14.05 -13.73
N PRO A 5 25.68 13.62 -14.67
CA PRO A 5 25.40 13.73 -16.10
C PRO A 5 24.35 12.70 -16.57
N ASP A 6 23.62 13.04 -17.63
CA ASP A 6 22.63 12.16 -18.28
C ASP A 6 23.27 11.18 -19.26
N VAL A 7 24.48 11.48 -19.73
CA VAL A 7 25.25 10.66 -20.67
C VAL A 7 26.68 10.52 -20.15
N VAL A 8 27.21 9.30 -20.22
CA VAL A 8 28.61 8.98 -19.91
C VAL A 8 29.19 8.08 -21.01
N GLU A 9 30.50 8.01 -21.09
CA GLU A 9 31.18 7.02 -21.94
C GLU A 9 31.13 5.65 -21.27
N CYS A 10 30.77 4.61 -22.04
CA CYS A 10 30.76 3.24 -21.55
C CYS A 10 32.20 2.75 -21.34
N PRO A 11 32.59 2.30 -20.14
CA PRO A 11 33.96 1.83 -19.89
C PRO A 11 34.29 0.53 -20.63
N ASP A 12 33.27 -0.22 -21.09
CA ASP A 12 33.47 -1.52 -21.75
C ASP A 12 33.60 -1.41 -23.27
N CYS A 13 32.82 -0.53 -23.91
CA CYS A 13 32.78 -0.42 -25.38
C CYS A 13 33.08 0.98 -25.94
N GLY A 14 33.27 1.99 -25.08
CA GLY A 14 33.55 3.37 -25.50
C GLY A 14 32.40 4.05 -26.26
N GLY A 15 31.18 3.50 -26.18
CA GLY A 15 29.98 4.12 -26.75
C GLY A 15 29.25 5.01 -25.74
N SER A 16 28.39 5.89 -26.25
CA SER A 16 27.54 6.76 -25.42
C SER A 16 26.53 5.93 -24.60
N ALA A 17 26.65 5.96 -23.28
CA ALA A 17 25.74 5.31 -22.34
C ALA A 17 24.81 6.35 -21.69
N ARG A 18 23.50 6.23 -21.94
CA ARG A 18 22.48 7.12 -21.37
C ARG A 18 22.01 6.62 -20.01
N ARG A 19 21.68 7.55 -19.11
CA ARG A 19 21.12 7.21 -17.81
C ARG A 19 19.75 6.56 -17.98
N ALA A 20 19.63 5.30 -17.56
CA ALA A 20 18.34 4.65 -17.37
C ALA A 20 17.82 4.97 -15.96
N MET A 21 16.55 5.37 -15.87
CA MET A 21 15.87 5.41 -14.58
C MET A 21 15.64 3.97 -14.13
N ALA A 22 16.28 3.56 -13.03
CA ALA A 22 16.01 2.25 -12.45
C ALA A 22 14.54 2.17 -12.03
N ALA A 23 13.91 1.01 -12.24
CA ALA A 23 12.59 0.77 -11.69
C ALA A 23 12.60 1.04 -10.18
N PRO A 24 11.58 1.70 -9.62
CA PRO A 24 11.46 1.82 -8.18
C PRO A 24 11.49 0.42 -7.56
N ARG A 25 12.01 0.29 -6.34
CA ARG A 25 12.09 -1.01 -5.65
C ARG A 25 10.69 -1.50 -5.25
N LEU A 26 9.95 -2.03 -6.21
CA LEU A 26 8.63 -2.64 -6.06
C LEU A 26 8.78 -4.03 -5.41
N GLY A 27 9.18 -4.06 -4.14
CA GLY A 27 9.47 -5.31 -3.43
C GLY A 27 9.91 -5.14 -1.99
N GLY A 28 10.28 -3.92 -1.56
CA GLY A 28 10.49 -3.62 -0.14
C GLY A 28 9.19 -3.60 0.67
N ALA A 29 8.05 -3.64 -0.01
CA ALA A 29 6.71 -3.71 0.58
C ALA A 29 6.14 -5.11 0.38
N ALA A 30 6.60 -6.09 1.16
CA ALA A 30 5.77 -7.21 1.58
C ALA A 30 4.66 -6.70 2.54
N GLY A 31 3.94 -5.66 2.08
CA GLY A 31 3.01 -4.87 2.87
C GLY A 31 1.58 -5.14 2.44
N ALA A 32 0.64 -4.61 3.23
CA ALA A 32 -0.80 -4.81 3.03
C ALA A 32 -1.27 -4.49 1.60
N ALA A 33 -0.66 -3.51 0.92
CA ALA A 33 -1.03 -3.15 -0.45
C ALA A 33 -0.77 -4.28 -1.46
N MET A 34 0.40 -4.93 -1.40
CA MET A 34 0.74 -6.05 -2.31
C MET A 34 -0.14 -7.27 -2.00
N ALA A 35 -0.31 -7.59 -0.71
CA ALA A 35 -1.19 -8.67 -0.28
C ALA A 35 -2.66 -8.46 -0.71
N LEU A 36 -3.14 -7.20 -0.71
CA LEU A 36 -4.49 -6.87 -1.18
C LEU A 36 -4.64 -7.13 -2.68
N GLN A 37 -3.63 -6.81 -3.48
CA GLN A 37 -3.68 -7.08 -4.92
C GLN A 37 -3.75 -8.58 -5.20
N ASP A 38 -2.93 -9.37 -4.52
CA ASP A 38 -2.92 -10.82 -4.68
C ASP A 38 -4.24 -11.45 -4.23
N ALA A 39 -4.79 -11.00 -3.09
CA ALA A 39 -6.09 -11.45 -2.60
C ALA A 39 -7.21 -11.12 -3.59
N THR A 40 -7.19 -9.92 -4.18
CA THR A 40 -8.18 -9.49 -5.19
C THR A 40 -8.07 -10.30 -6.47
N ARG A 41 -6.86 -10.65 -6.91
CA ARG A 41 -6.67 -11.55 -8.06
C ARG A 41 -7.21 -12.94 -7.78
N ALA A 42 -6.97 -13.47 -6.57
CA ALA A 42 -7.38 -14.81 -6.19
C ALA A 42 -8.91 -15.00 -6.13
N THR A 43 -9.69 -13.95 -5.82
CA THR A 43 -11.16 -14.05 -5.77
C THR A 43 -11.82 -14.21 -7.13
N ALA A 44 -11.13 -13.87 -8.22
CA ALA A 44 -11.64 -14.10 -9.58
C ALA A 44 -11.76 -15.60 -9.89
N ASP A 45 -10.77 -16.40 -9.47
CA ASP A 45 -10.75 -17.84 -9.70
C ASP A 45 -11.44 -18.62 -8.56
N ARG A 46 -11.35 -18.10 -7.33
CA ARG A 46 -11.89 -18.74 -6.12
C ARG A 46 -12.55 -17.70 -5.22
N PRO A 47 -13.82 -17.32 -5.50
CA PRO A 47 -14.52 -16.37 -4.66
C PRO A 47 -14.68 -16.92 -3.24
N SER A 48 -14.40 -16.09 -2.24
CA SER A 48 -14.59 -16.45 -0.84
C SER A 48 -16.09 -16.44 -0.49
N VAL A 49 -16.69 -17.63 -0.47
CA VAL A 49 -18.08 -17.79 -0.02
C VAL A 49 -18.11 -17.71 1.51
N VAL A 50 -18.84 -16.74 2.05
CA VAL A 50 -18.97 -16.54 3.49
C VAL A 50 -19.94 -17.58 4.06
N ALA A 51 -19.41 -18.62 4.71
CA ALA A 51 -20.21 -19.70 5.30
C ALA A 51 -20.98 -19.26 6.56
N ALA A 52 -20.50 -18.21 7.25
CA ALA A 52 -21.13 -17.65 8.43
C ALA A 52 -20.78 -16.15 8.54
N PRO A 53 -21.64 -15.32 9.15
CA PRO A 53 -21.33 -13.91 9.36
C PRO A 53 -19.97 -13.72 10.05
N PRO A 54 -19.20 -12.67 9.69
CA PRO A 54 -17.95 -12.40 10.37
C PRO A 54 -18.19 -12.24 11.88
N ALA A 55 -17.24 -12.68 12.69
CA ALA A 55 -17.31 -12.56 14.14
C ALA A 55 -17.64 -11.11 14.53
N ALA A 56 -18.52 -10.94 15.51
CA ALA A 56 -18.98 -9.62 15.94
C ALA A 56 -17.78 -8.70 16.20
N ALA A 57 -17.73 -7.57 15.50
CA ALA A 57 -16.70 -6.57 15.69
C ALA A 57 -16.65 -6.15 17.16
N ARG A 58 -15.45 -5.89 17.68
CA ARG A 58 -15.27 -5.45 19.06
C ARG A 58 -16.14 -4.22 19.31
N ARG A 59 -17.06 -4.31 20.29
CA ARG A 59 -17.92 -3.19 20.69
C ARG A 59 -17.08 -1.92 20.88
N ARG A 60 -17.44 -0.85 20.16
CA ARG A 60 -16.84 0.48 20.37
C ARG A 60 -17.07 0.89 21.83
N ARG A 61 -16.04 1.44 22.47
CA ARG A 61 -16.19 2.01 23.81
C ARG A 61 -17.11 3.23 23.70
N ILE A 62 -18.25 3.18 24.37
CA ILE A 62 -19.15 4.32 24.50
C ILE A 62 -18.69 5.12 25.72
N SER A 63 -18.53 6.43 25.57
CA SER A 63 -18.23 7.31 26.70
C SER A 63 -19.48 7.50 27.55
N ALA A 64 -19.37 7.21 28.85
CA ALA A 64 -20.44 7.39 29.84
C ALA A 64 -20.40 8.79 30.51
N ASN A 65 -19.72 9.77 29.89
CA ASN A 65 -19.57 11.10 30.46
C ASN A 65 -20.95 11.80 30.56
N PRO A 66 -21.41 12.17 31.78
CA PRO A 66 -22.72 12.82 31.95
C PRO A 66 -22.82 14.18 31.26
N LEU A 67 -21.70 14.86 30.98
CA LEU A 67 -21.67 16.15 30.27
C LEU A 67 -22.16 16.05 28.82
N HIS A 68 -22.14 14.87 28.21
CA HIS A 68 -22.66 14.66 26.86
C HIS A 68 -24.15 15.00 26.73
N ARG A 69 -24.91 14.99 27.83
CA ARG A 69 -26.33 15.40 27.85
C ARG A 69 -26.55 16.88 27.54
N LYS A 70 -25.52 17.71 27.69
CA LYS A 70 -25.58 19.16 27.46
C LYS A 70 -25.21 19.55 26.02
N LEU A 71 -24.79 18.59 25.19
CA LEU A 71 -24.47 18.86 23.79
C LEU A 71 -25.78 19.11 23.00
N PRO A 72 -25.76 20.01 22.00
CA PRO A 72 -26.87 20.17 21.08
C PRO A 72 -27.21 18.83 20.41
N ARG A 73 -28.49 18.49 20.38
CA ARG A 73 -28.94 17.26 19.72
C ARG A 73 -28.95 17.48 18.19
N PRO A 74 -28.41 16.54 17.39
CA PRO A 74 -28.54 16.57 15.95
C PRO A 74 -29.99 16.34 15.51
#